data_AF-A0A1V9GL64-F1
#
_entry.id   AF-A0A1V9GL64-F1
#
_cell.length_a   1.000
_cell.length_b   1.000
_cell.length_c   1.000
_cell.angle_alpha   90.00
_cell.angle_beta   90.00
_cell.angle_gamma   90.00
#
_symmetry.space_group_name_H-M   'P 1'
#
loop_
_entity.id
_entity.type
_entity.pdbx_description
1 polymer ?
#
loop_
_entity_poly.entity_id
_entity_poly.type
_entity_poly.pdbx_seq_one_letter_code
_entity_poly.pdbx_strand_id
1 'polypeptide(L)' 'MQIADAAHKIGIGDLRQSALMTAAHWVTSLAEINRMTKD' A
#
# COMPACT_ATOMS: atom_id res chain seq x y z
N MET A 1 -4.25 -13.77 7.09
CA MET A 1 -5.32 -12.92 6.50
C MET A 1 -6.17 -12.21 7.55
N GLN A 2 -6.52 -12.84 8.69
CA GLN A 2 -7.39 -12.22 9.71
C GLN A 2 -6.90 -10.87 10.28
N ILE A 3 -5.58 -10.68 10.41
CA ILE A 3 -5.01 -9.43 10.94
C ILE A 3 -5.07 -8.31 9.91
N ALA A 4 -4.83 -8.60 8.62
CA ALA A 4 -4.88 -7.60 7.55
C ALA A 4 -6.31 -7.05 7.38
N ASP A 5 -7.31 -7.94 7.41
CA ASP A 5 -8.72 -7.53 7.35
C ASP A 5 -9.14 -6.71 8.58
N ALA A 6 -8.64 -7.07 9.78
CA ALA A 6 -8.88 -6.30 10.99
C ALA A 6 -8.20 -4.92 10.96
N ALA A 7 -6.96 -4.84 10.46
CA ALA A 7 -6.20 -3.61 10.28
C ALA A 7 -6.92 -2.66 9.30
N HIS A 8 -7.40 -3.17 8.17
CA HIS A 8 -8.19 -2.38 7.21
C HIS A 8 -9.48 -1.84 7.83
N LYS A 9 -10.17 -2.63 8.66
CA LYS A 9 -11.41 -2.20 9.33
C LYS A 9 -11.19 -1.04 10.31
N ILE A 10 -10.01 -0.96 10.93
CA ILE A 10 -9.65 0.15 11.82
C ILE A 10 -8.93 1.30 11.10
N GLY A 11 -8.87 1.25 9.76
CA GLY A 11 -8.28 2.31 8.94
C GLY A 11 -6.76 2.26 8.79
N ILE A 12 -6.11 1.18 9.24
CA ILE A 12 -4.68 0.97 8.98
C ILE A 12 -4.54 0.32 7.61
N GLY A 13 -3.99 1.10 6.67
CA GLY A 13 -3.71 0.62 5.33
C GLY A 13 -2.45 -0.24 5.25
N ASP A 14 -2.40 -1.13 4.27
CA ASP A 14 -1.24 -1.96 4.04
C ASP A 14 -0.07 -1.21 3.34
N LEU A 15 1.03 -1.92 3.12
CA LEU A 15 2.22 -1.38 2.47
C LEU A 15 1.92 -0.88 1.05
N ARG A 16 1.02 -1.55 0.32
CA ARG A 16 0.67 -1.20 -1.06
C ARG A 16 -0.17 0.06 -1.10
N GLN A 17 -1.14 0.20 -0.21
CA GLN A 17 -1.92 1.43 -0.06
C GLN A 17 -1.03 2.61 0.30
N SER A 18 -0.10 2.45 1.23
CA SER A 18 0.86 3.50 1.61
C SER A 18 1.76 3.91 0.44
N ALA A 19 2.23 2.94 -0.35
CA ALA A 19 3.04 3.21 -1.53
C ALA A 19 2.24 3.96 -2.61
N LEU A 20 0.98 3.60 -2.84
CA LEU A 20 0.10 4.29 -3.80
C LEU A 20 -0.16 5.74 -3.41
N MET A 21 -0.34 6.04 -2.12
CA MET A 21 -0.45 7.43 -1.63
C MET A 21 0.81 8.25 -1.96
N THR A 22 1.98 7.60 -1.92
CA THR A 22 3.27 8.24 -2.20
C THR A 22 3.44 8.50 -3.71
N ALA A 23 2.95 7.61 -4.57
CA ALA A 23 2.87 7.86 -6.01
C ALA A 23 1.89 8.99 -6.37
N ALA A 24 0.76 9.09 -5.66
CA ALA A 24 -0.18 10.20 -5.85
C ALA A 24 0.45 11.57 -5.52
N HIS A 25 1.43 11.60 -4.60
CA HIS A 25 2.24 12.78 -4.31
C HIS A 25 3.46 12.94 -5.24
N TRP A 26 3.53 12.19 -6.35
CA TRP A 26 4.60 12.24 -7.34
C TRP A 26 6.00 11.90 -6.80
N VAL A 27 6.08 11.17 -5.68
CA VAL A 27 7.36 10.80 -5.04
C VAL A 27 7.92 9.48 -5.58
N THR A 28 7.08 8.57 -6.08
CA THR A 28 7.50 7.27 -6.64
C THR A 28 6.63 6.87 -7.84
N SER A 29 7.09 5.93 -8.66
CA SER A 29 6.38 5.44 -9.83
C SER A 29 5.57 4.17 -9.56
N LEU A 30 4.49 3.96 -10.33
CA LEU A 30 3.68 2.75 -10.24
C LEU A 30 4.49 1.46 -10.52
N ALA A 31 5.51 1.56 -11.37
CA ALA A 31 6.43 0.46 -11.66
C ALA A 31 7.26 0.05 -10.44
N GLU A 32 7.76 1.02 -9.67
CA GLU A 32 8.49 0.76 -8.42
C GLU A 32 7.58 0.15 -7.37
N ILE A 33 6.35 0.68 -7.23
CA ILE A 33 5.34 0.13 -6.32
C ILE A 33 5.10 -1.34 -6.62
N ASN A 34 4.84 -1.69 -7.89
CA ASN A 34 4.60 -3.08 -8.30
C ASN A 34 5.82 -3.99 -8.11
N ARG A 35 7.05 -3.45 -8.11
CA ARG A 35 8.26 -4.22 -7.79
C ARG A 35 8.39 -4.51 -6.29
N MET A 36 8.01 -3.56 -5.45
CA MET A 36 8.19 -3.63 -3.99
C MET A 36 7.03 -4.32 -3.29
N THR A 37 5.83 -4.21 -3.84
CA THR A 37 4.65 -4.92 -3.34
C THR A 37 4.50 -6.19 -4.17
N LYS A 38 4.93 -7.32 -3.61
CA LYS A 38 4.50 -8.62 -4.11
C LYS A 38 3.19 -8.91 -3.37
N ASP A 39 2.09 -8.96 -4.10
CA ASP A 39 0.88 -9.62 -3.58
C ASP A 39 1.20 -11.07 -3.18
#